data_AF-A0A0Q6JQA8-F1
#
_entry.id   AF-A0A0Q6JQA8-F1
#
_cell.length_a   1.000
_cell.length_b   1.000
_cell.length_c   1.000
_cell.angle_alpha   90.00
_cell.angle_beta   90.00
_cell.angle_gamma   90.00
#
_symmetry.space_group_name_H-M   'P 1'
#
loop_
_entity.id
_entity.type
_entity.pdbx_description
1 polymer ?
#
loop_
_entity_poly.entity_id
_entity_poly.type
_entity_poly.pdbx_seq_one_letter_code
_entity_poly.pdbx_strand_id
1 'polypeptide(L)'
;MPTPRSLTGRTIVVTGASDGIGRIAARTLAERGAEVLVVGRSPEKTAAAASEIGGRAFVADFASFDDVRRVADELRDSVDHIDVLLNNAGGTFDPSKRTADGHEPNVQINHLSPFLLTHLLLDRLGGSAGSRIVNTSSVGNLGGRIDLQDIAYDRSSPAEFRAYCTSKLMNIGFTRGATERWSDRGITSVAVHPGAVRSNFGNANVLFRVIYRTPLKYVASISAESGAEPLVSVAVDRPDAEVAGIYYSRHKARGRTNGQVDDPAVVDGLWRESEKLVGLA
;
A
#
# COMPACT_ATOMS: atom_id res chain seq x y z
N MET A 1 29.68 8.87 2.32
CA MET A 1 28.24 8.56 2.21
C MET A 1 27.49 9.80 2.68
N PRO A 2 26.57 10.39 1.91
CA PRO A 2 25.73 11.47 2.43
C PRO A 2 24.97 10.98 3.68
N THR A 3 24.88 11.82 4.70
CA THR A 3 24.16 11.51 5.94
C THR A 3 22.70 11.24 5.60
N PRO A 4 22.10 10.13 6.07
CA PRO A 4 20.67 9.88 5.84
C PRO A 4 19.84 11.09 6.29
N ARG A 5 18.89 11.52 5.45
CA ARG A 5 18.00 12.65 5.77
C ARG A 5 17.24 12.35 7.07
N SER A 6 17.29 13.29 8.02
CA SER A 6 16.48 13.23 9.25
C SER A 6 15.01 13.41 8.93
N LEU A 7 14.17 12.65 9.63
CA LEU A 7 12.71 12.71 9.61
C LEU A 7 12.13 13.26 10.93
N THR A 8 12.96 13.88 11.78
CA THR A 8 12.51 14.50 13.02
C THR A 8 11.36 15.49 12.76
N GLY A 9 10.28 15.34 13.53
CA GLY A 9 9.07 16.15 13.40
C GLY A 9 8.14 15.73 12.27
N ARG A 10 8.37 14.56 11.64
CA ARG A 10 7.46 13.99 10.64
C ARG A 10 6.67 12.83 11.20
N THR A 11 5.38 12.80 10.90
CA THR A 11 4.46 11.73 11.26
C THR A 11 4.24 10.81 10.06
N ILE A 12 4.46 9.50 10.24
CA ILE A 12 4.31 8.51 9.18
C ILE A 12 3.40 7.38 9.63
N VAL A 13 2.31 7.17 8.90
CA VAL A 13 1.44 6.01 9.06
C VAL A 13 1.94 4.88 8.16
N VAL A 14 2.18 3.70 8.73
CA VAL A 14 2.58 2.51 7.96
C VAL A 14 1.58 1.38 8.19
N THR A 15 0.88 0.99 7.12
CA THR A 15 -0.07 -0.14 7.16
C THR A 15 0.64 -1.47 6.89
N GLY A 16 0.19 -2.54 7.54
CA GLY A 16 0.87 -3.84 7.45
C GLY A 16 2.26 -3.82 8.08
N ALA A 17 2.46 -2.98 9.11
CA ALA A 17 3.75 -2.73 9.74
C ALA A 17 4.10 -3.71 10.88
N SER A 18 3.22 -4.68 11.17
CA SER A 18 3.44 -5.67 12.23
C SER A 18 4.40 -6.80 11.83
N ASP A 19 4.67 -6.99 10.54
CA ASP A 19 5.49 -8.09 10.01
C ASP A 19 6.17 -7.71 8.67
N GLY A 20 7.11 -8.55 8.22
CA GLY A 20 7.73 -8.47 6.90
C GLY A 20 8.36 -7.11 6.56
N ILE A 21 8.17 -6.69 5.31
CA ILE A 21 8.75 -5.45 4.75
C ILE A 21 8.21 -4.22 5.49
N GLY A 22 6.92 -4.22 5.85
CA GLY A 22 6.29 -3.10 6.54
C GLY A 22 6.93 -2.82 7.90
N ARG A 23 7.22 -3.87 8.68
CA ARG A 23 7.91 -3.74 9.98
C ARG A 23 9.31 -3.17 9.82
N ILE A 24 10.06 -3.62 8.81
CA ILE A 24 11.41 -3.12 8.56
C ILE A 24 11.36 -1.66 8.10
N ALA A 25 10.43 -1.31 7.21
CA ALA A 25 10.23 0.07 6.80
C ALA A 25 9.88 0.97 8.00
N ALA A 26 8.95 0.55 8.86
CA ALA A 26 8.59 1.26 10.09
C ALA A 26 9.81 1.49 11.00
N ARG A 27 10.62 0.45 11.25
CA ARG A 27 11.86 0.56 12.03
C ARG A 27 12.85 1.53 11.40
N THR A 28 13.14 1.40 10.11
CA THR A 28 14.10 2.29 9.42
C THR A 28 13.63 3.74 9.39
N LEU A 29 12.32 4.00 9.32
CA LEU A 29 11.77 5.36 9.39
C LEU A 29 11.90 5.94 10.81
N ALA A 30 11.63 5.14 11.84
CA ALA A 30 11.79 5.54 13.24
C ALA A 30 13.27 5.78 13.61
N GLU A 31 14.20 4.94 13.12
CA GLU A 31 15.66 5.14 13.27
C GLU A 31 16.14 6.47 12.67
N ARG A 32 15.40 7.03 11.70
CA ARG A 32 15.66 8.36 11.11
C ARG A 32 14.96 9.50 11.86
N GLY A 33 14.26 9.20 12.95
CA GLY A 33 13.61 10.18 13.82
C GLY A 33 12.15 10.50 13.50
N ALA A 34 11.50 9.74 12.60
CA ALA A 34 10.06 9.91 12.35
C ALA A 34 9.23 9.42 13.54
N GLU A 35 8.09 10.06 13.78
CA GLU A 35 7.02 9.47 14.58
C GLU A 35 6.26 8.46 13.71
N VAL A 36 6.32 7.17 14.07
CA VAL A 36 5.71 6.10 13.28
C VAL A 36 4.46 5.56 13.94
N LEU A 37 3.34 5.62 13.22
CA LEU A 37 2.06 5.04 13.58
C LEU A 37 1.93 3.68 12.87
N VAL A 38 2.05 2.60 13.65
CA VAL A 38 2.11 1.21 13.20
C VAL A 38 0.69 0.65 13.12
N VAL A 39 0.20 0.43 11.90
CA VAL A 39 -1.11 -0.21 11.68
C VAL A 39 -0.92 -1.68 11.30
N GLY A 40 -1.60 -2.58 11.99
CA GLY A 40 -1.53 -4.03 11.73
C GLY A 40 -2.76 -4.78 12.20
N ARG A 41 -2.89 -6.04 11.74
CA ARG A 41 -4.09 -6.86 12.01
C ARG A 41 -4.04 -7.61 13.34
N SER A 42 -2.88 -8.13 13.75
CA SER A 42 -2.74 -8.83 15.04
C SER A 42 -2.43 -7.81 16.13
N PRO A 43 -3.26 -7.70 17.18
CA PRO A 43 -2.99 -6.79 18.30
C PRO A 43 -1.60 -7.00 18.90
N GLU A 44 -1.20 -8.25 19.13
CA GLU A 44 0.05 -8.62 19.79
C GLU A 44 1.25 -8.26 18.92
N LYS A 45 1.23 -8.64 17.63
CA LYS A 45 2.34 -8.32 16.72
C LYS A 45 2.46 -6.82 16.48
N THR A 46 1.33 -6.11 16.41
CA THR A 46 1.31 -4.67 16.17
C THR A 46 1.85 -3.91 17.38
N ALA A 47 1.40 -4.26 18.59
CA ALA A 47 1.93 -3.69 19.82
C ALA A 47 3.44 -3.94 19.98
N ALA A 48 3.89 -5.17 19.69
CA ALA A 48 5.31 -5.51 19.75
C ALA A 48 6.15 -4.71 18.74
N ALA A 49 5.67 -4.55 17.50
CA ALA A 49 6.37 -3.77 16.47
C ALA A 49 6.42 -2.27 16.81
N ALA A 50 5.33 -1.71 17.35
CA ALA A 50 5.31 -0.32 17.80
C ALA A 50 6.27 -0.09 18.99
N SER A 51 6.24 -0.98 19.98
CA SER A 51 7.12 -0.89 21.15
C SER A 51 8.60 -0.99 20.80
N GLU A 52 8.98 -1.80 19.80
CA GLU A 52 10.38 -1.92 19.32
C GLU A 52 10.96 -0.57 18.86
N ILE A 53 10.11 0.30 18.30
CA ILE A 53 10.54 1.53 17.62
C ILE A 53 10.12 2.80 18.36
N GLY A 54 9.50 2.67 19.55
CA GLY A 54 8.92 3.80 20.29
C GLY A 54 7.74 4.46 19.56
N GLY A 55 7.05 3.72 18.69
CA GLY A 55 5.89 4.19 17.92
C GLY A 55 4.56 3.92 18.62
N ARG A 56 3.45 4.21 17.93
CA ARG A 56 2.08 3.96 18.41
C ARG A 56 1.41 2.84 17.62
N ALA A 57 0.69 1.95 18.29
CA ALA A 57 0.05 0.80 17.69
C ALA A 57 -1.43 1.05 17.41
N PHE A 58 -1.89 0.67 16.22
CA PHE A 58 -3.28 0.78 15.77
C PHE A 58 -3.71 -0.54 15.13
N VAL A 59 -4.84 -1.09 15.54
CA VAL A 59 -5.29 -2.41 15.08
C VAL A 59 -6.40 -2.26 14.06
N ALA A 60 -6.24 -2.89 12.89
CA ALA A 60 -7.29 -2.98 11.87
C ALA A 60 -7.12 -4.21 10.97
N ASP A 61 -8.20 -4.93 10.72
CA ASP A 61 -8.29 -5.88 9.60
C ASP A 61 -8.80 -5.17 8.34
N PHE A 62 -7.97 -5.15 7.29
CA PHE A 62 -8.34 -4.53 6.02
C PHE A 62 -9.34 -5.39 5.22
N ALA A 63 -9.74 -6.54 5.74
CA ALA A 63 -10.89 -7.31 5.25
C ALA A 63 -12.25 -6.87 5.87
N SER A 64 -12.27 -5.77 6.63
CA SER A 64 -13.47 -5.14 7.21
C SER A 64 -13.41 -3.62 7.03
N PHE A 65 -14.40 -3.03 6.34
CA PHE A 65 -14.45 -1.56 6.21
C PHE A 65 -14.78 -0.85 7.52
N ASP A 66 -15.47 -1.51 8.46
CA ASP A 66 -15.72 -0.96 9.79
C ASP A 66 -14.43 -0.78 10.58
N ASP A 67 -13.50 -1.76 10.48
CA ASP A 67 -12.17 -1.64 11.08
C ASP A 67 -11.35 -0.53 10.43
N VAL A 68 -11.47 -0.35 9.11
CA VAL A 68 -10.80 0.74 8.37
C VAL A 68 -11.33 2.11 8.82
N ARG A 69 -12.64 2.25 9.01
CA ARG A 69 -13.25 3.50 9.52
C ARG A 69 -12.80 3.80 10.94
N ARG A 70 -12.89 2.80 11.82
CA ARG A 70 -12.46 2.94 13.22
C ARG A 70 -10.99 3.35 13.32
N VAL A 71 -10.09 2.70 12.59
CA VAL A 71 -8.67 3.05 12.64
C VAL A 71 -8.38 4.42 12.02
N ALA A 72 -9.17 4.85 11.02
CA ALA A 72 -9.04 6.20 10.49
C ALA A 72 -9.39 7.26 11.55
N ASP A 73 -10.46 7.05 12.32
CA ASP A 73 -10.84 7.96 13.41
C ASP A 73 -9.78 7.97 14.53
N GLU A 74 -9.32 6.78 14.95
CA GLU A 74 -8.22 6.67 15.93
C GLU A 74 -6.97 7.42 15.47
N LEU A 75 -6.59 7.31 14.18
CA LEU A 75 -5.46 8.04 13.62
C LEU A 75 -5.71 9.56 13.60
N ARG A 76 -6.90 10.00 13.20
CA ARG A 76 -7.29 11.43 13.14
C ARG A 76 -7.31 12.12 14.49
N ASP A 77 -7.65 11.37 15.54
CA ASP A 77 -7.63 11.85 16.92
C ASP A 77 -6.22 11.85 17.52
N SER A 78 -5.32 11.08 16.92
CA SER A 78 -3.97 10.86 17.42
C SER A 78 -2.93 11.88 16.93
N VAL A 79 -3.18 12.54 15.79
CA VAL A 79 -2.28 13.51 15.15
C VAL A 79 -3.03 14.60 14.39
N ASP A 80 -2.43 15.79 14.35
CA ASP A 80 -2.95 16.91 13.56
C ASP A 80 -2.58 16.81 12.07
N HIS A 81 -1.49 16.12 11.75
CA HIS A 81 -0.95 16.02 10.39
C HIS A 81 -0.24 14.69 10.15
N ILE A 82 -0.36 14.17 8.92
CA ILE A 82 0.33 12.99 8.43
C ILE A 82 1.23 13.42 7.25
N ASP A 83 2.54 13.40 7.44
CA ASP A 83 3.50 13.70 6.36
C ASP A 83 3.50 12.59 5.30
N VAL A 84 3.40 11.32 5.74
CA VAL A 84 3.43 10.16 4.86
C VAL A 84 2.39 9.12 5.26
N LEU A 85 1.53 8.74 4.31
CA LEU A 85 0.67 7.56 4.40
C LEU A 85 1.25 6.45 3.54
N LEU A 86 1.79 5.40 4.17
CA LEU A 86 2.38 4.25 3.52
C LEU A 86 1.38 3.09 3.51
N ASN A 87 0.65 2.97 2.39
CA ASN A 87 -0.31 1.91 2.09
C ASN A 87 0.42 0.63 1.68
N ASN A 88 0.96 -0.09 2.67
CA ASN A 88 1.71 -1.34 2.50
C ASN A 88 0.93 -2.61 2.89
N ALA A 89 -0.12 -2.52 3.70
CA ALA A 89 -0.96 -3.66 4.00
C ALA A 89 -1.41 -4.34 2.71
N GLY A 90 -1.27 -5.66 2.65
CA GLY A 90 -1.63 -6.42 1.47
C GLY A 90 -0.95 -7.77 1.38
N GLY A 91 -1.40 -8.57 0.42
CA GLY A 91 -0.98 -9.95 0.24
C GLY A 91 -1.65 -10.60 -0.96
N THR A 92 -1.50 -11.92 -1.03
CA THR A 92 -2.28 -12.80 -1.92
C THR A 92 -3.25 -13.59 -1.05
N PHE A 93 -4.51 -13.67 -1.48
CA PHE A 93 -5.59 -14.27 -0.70
C PHE A 93 -6.42 -15.21 -1.57
N ASP A 94 -6.99 -16.24 -0.96
CA ASP A 94 -7.86 -17.21 -1.65
C ASP A 94 -9.16 -16.51 -2.11
N PRO A 95 -9.41 -16.35 -3.43
CA PRO A 95 -10.59 -15.64 -3.94
C PRO A 95 -11.92 -16.31 -3.61
N SER A 96 -11.91 -17.58 -3.19
CA SER A 96 -13.13 -18.28 -2.78
C SER A 96 -13.65 -17.80 -1.42
N LYS A 97 -12.84 -17.08 -0.65
CA LYS A 97 -13.18 -16.56 0.68
C LYS A 97 -13.42 -15.07 0.61
N ARG A 98 -14.68 -14.68 0.47
CA ARG A 98 -15.07 -13.26 0.52
C ARG A 98 -14.73 -12.65 1.88
N THR A 99 -14.47 -11.35 1.88
CA THR A 99 -14.24 -10.54 3.08
C THR A 99 -15.52 -10.37 3.90
N ALA A 100 -15.44 -9.72 5.07
CA ALA A 100 -16.61 -9.41 5.89
C ALA A 100 -17.61 -8.50 5.14
N ASP A 101 -17.10 -7.64 4.25
CA ASP A 101 -17.90 -6.74 3.40
C ASP A 101 -18.40 -7.41 2.11
N GLY A 102 -18.09 -8.70 1.89
CA GLY A 102 -18.56 -9.48 0.75
C GLY A 102 -17.73 -9.34 -0.53
N HIS A 103 -16.61 -8.61 -0.52
CA HIS A 103 -15.76 -8.41 -1.69
C HIS A 103 -14.72 -9.52 -1.90
N GLU A 104 -14.14 -9.55 -3.10
CA GLU A 104 -12.96 -10.37 -3.37
C GLU A 104 -11.77 -9.87 -2.51
N PRO A 105 -11.09 -10.76 -1.76
CA PRO A 105 -10.13 -10.35 -0.74
C PRO A 105 -8.86 -9.67 -1.29
N ASN A 106 -8.38 -10.03 -2.49
CA ASN A 106 -7.23 -9.33 -3.07
C ASN A 106 -7.59 -7.90 -3.48
N VAL A 107 -8.78 -7.68 -4.06
CA VAL A 107 -9.27 -6.36 -4.42
C VAL A 107 -9.51 -5.52 -3.18
N GLN A 108 -10.20 -6.06 -2.17
CA GLN A 108 -10.50 -5.27 -0.98
C GLN A 108 -9.25 -4.93 -0.17
N ILE A 109 -8.49 -5.95 0.28
CA ILE A 109 -7.40 -5.74 1.23
C ILE A 109 -6.28 -4.92 0.59
N ASN A 110 -5.97 -5.13 -0.70
CA ASN A 110 -4.85 -4.46 -1.35
C ASN A 110 -5.20 -3.09 -1.95
N HIS A 111 -6.47 -2.83 -2.31
CA HIS A 111 -6.91 -1.63 -3.03
C HIS A 111 -8.06 -0.90 -2.34
N LEU A 112 -9.23 -1.51 -2.13
CA LEU A 112 -10.41 -0.79 -1.60
C LEU A 112 -10.22 -0.28 -0.17
N SER A 113 -9.64 -1.07 0.72
CA SER A 113 -9.40 -0.67 2.11
C SER A 113 -8.35 0.44 2.23
N PRO A 114 -7.19 0.39 1.53
CA PRO A 114 -6.28 1.53 1.42
C PRO A 114 -6.91 2.76 0.75
N PHE A 115 -7.76 2.57 -0.27
CA PHE A 115 -8.51 3.65 -0.92
C PHE A 115 -9.42 4.36 0.09
N LEU A 116 -10.23 3.60 0.84
CA LEU A 116 -11.10 4.12 1.88
C LEU A 116 -10.31 4.83 2.98
N LEU A 117 -9.28 4.19 3.52
CA LEU A 117 -8.42 4.78 4.56
C LEU A 117 -7.83 6.12 4.10
N THR A 118 -7.33 6.17 2.87
CA THR A 118 -6.73 7.40 2.33
C THR A 118 -7.75 8.53 2.23
N HIS A 119 -8.98 8.23 1.80
CA HIS A 119 -10.06 9.22 1.74
C HIS A 119 -10.46 9.74 3.12
N LEU A 120 -10.58 8.84 4.10
CA LEU A 120 -10.95 9.21 5.47
C LEU A 120 -9.87 10.05 6.16
N LEU A 121 -8.59 9.90 5.76
CA LEU A 121 -7.47 10.66 6.29
C LEU A 121 -7.14 11.93 5.50
N LEU A 122 -7.94 12.30 4.49
CA LEU A 122 -7.65 13.47 3.64
C LEU A 122 -7.59 14.78 4.43
N ASP A 123 -8.28 14.91 5.56
CA ASP A 123 -8.24 16.09 6.42
C ASP A 123 -6.95 16.19 7.25
N ARG A 124 -6.13 15.13 7.27
CA ARG A 124 -4.81 15.09 7.91
C ARG A 124 -3.66 15.08 6.90
N LEU A 125 -3.97 15.02 5.60
CA LEU A 125 -3.00 15.03 4.50
C LEU A 125 -2.99 16.39 3.77
N GLY A 126 -1.82 16.80 3.27
CA GLY A 126 -1.62 18.01 2.46
C GLY A 126 -1.14 19.22 3.26
N GLY A 127 -1.57 20.42 2.87
CA GLY A 127 -1.20 21.67 3.54
C GLY A 127 0.18 22.20 3.15
N SER A 128 0.68 23.21 3.87
CA SER A 128 1.90 23.96 3.49
C SER A 128 3.18 23.11 3.52
N ALA A 129 3.21 22.06 4.34
CA ALA A 129 4.33 21.09 4.39
C ALA A 129 4.23 19.99 3.32
N GLY A 130 3.02 19.80 2.76
CA GLY A 130 2.68 18.74 1.83
C GLY A 130 2.69 17.33 2.45
N SER A 131 1.95 16.39 1.84
CA SER A 131 1.97 14.99 2.24
C SER A 131 2.29 14.06 1.09
N ARG A 132 2.78 12.86 1.40
CA ARG A 132 3.02 11.81 0.42
C ARG A 132 2.20 10.56 0.73
N ILE A 133 1.48 10.07 -0.28
CA ILE A 133 0.86 8.74 -0.26
C ILE A 133 1.76 7.78 -1.02
N VAL A 134 2.19 6.70 -0.37
CA VAL A 134 2.99 5.63 -1.00
C VAL A 134 2.17 4.36 -1.05
N ASN A 135 1.84 3.89 -2.25
CA ASN A 135 1.06 2.67 -2.46
C ASN A 135 1.96 1.49 -2.86
N THR A 136 1.90 0.40 -2.11
CA THR A 136 2.67 -0.82 -2.44
C THR A 136 2.02 -1.57 -3.60
N SER A 137 2.71 -1.58 -4.74
CA SER A 137 2.38 -2.33 -5.95
C SER A 137 3.32 -3.54 -6.14
N SER A 138 3.35 -4.14 -7.33
CA SER A 138 4.16 -5.31 -7.66
C SER A 138 4.44 -5.39 -9.16
N VAL A 139 5.47 -6.12 -9.59
CA VAL A 139 5.63 -6.55 -10.99
C VAL A 139 4.40 -7.30 -11.52
N GLY A 140 3.59 -7.88 -10.63
CA GLY A 140 2.29 -8.45 -10.96
C GLY A 140 1.33 -7.48 -11.66
N ASN A 141 1.53 -6.16 -11.53
CA ASN A 141 0.70 -5.17 -12.24
C ASN A 141 0.64 -5.43 -13.77
N LEU A 142 1.74 -5.91 -14.36
CA LEU A 142 1.82 -6.21 -15.79
C LEU A 142 0.84 -7.31 -16.22
N GLY A 143 0.55 -8.24 -15.30
CA GLY A 143 -0.44 -9.30 -15.49
C GLY A 143 -1.86 -8.92 -15.07
N GLY A 144 -2.10 -7.68 -14.60
CA GLY A 144 -3.39 -7.15 -14.17
C GLY A 144 -4.40 -6.94 -15.30
N ARG A 145 -5.71 -6.85 -14.99
CA ARG A 145 -6.74 -6.34 -15.91
C ARG A 145 -7.84 -5.71 -15.08
N ILE A 146 -7.97 -4.40 -15.22
CA ILE A 146 -9.09 -3.65 -14.66
C ILE A 146 -10.27 -3.85 -15.60
N ASP A 147 -11.35 -4.41 -15.08
CA ASP A 147 -12.64 -4.50 -15.76
C ASP A 147 -13.63 -3.61 -15.03
N LEU A 148 -13.93 -2.44 -15.59
CA LEU A 148 -14.79 -1.44 -14.94
C LEU A 148 -16.22 -1.95 -14.68
N GLN A 149 -16.64 -3.01 -15.37
CA GLN A 149 -17.98 -3.60 -15.18
C GLN A 149 -18.00 -4.66 -14.08
N ASP A 150 -16.84 -5.06 -13.56
CA ASP A 150 -16.69 -6.14 -12.57
C ASP A 150 -15.41 -5.98 -11.74
N ILE A 151 -15.13 -4.78 -11.22
CA ILE A 151 -13.86 -4.50 -10.54
C ILE A 151 -13.66 -5.35 -9.27
N ALA A 152 -14.75 -5.73 -8.59
CA ALA A 152 -14.75 -6.53 -7.37
C ALA A 152 -14.94 -8.03 -7.61
N TYR A 153 -15.00 -8.45 -8.88
CA TYR A 153 -15.24 -9.84 -9.26
C TYR A 153 -16.55 -10.39 -8.67
N ASP A 154 -17.63 -9.62 -8.79
CA ASP A 154 -18.98 -10.04 -8.37
C ASP A 154 -19.65 -10.92 -9.43
N ARG A 155 -19.26 -10.75 -10.70
CA ARG A 155 -19.80 -11.48 -11.86
C ARG A 155 -18.84 -12.54 -12.39
N SER A 156 -17.62 -12.59 -11.88
CA SER A 156 -16.60 -13.54 -12.34
C SER A 156 -15.75 -14.08 -11.18
N SER A 157 -15.09 -15.21 -11.44
CA SER A 157 -14.25 -15.91 -10.46
C SER A 157 -12.80 -15.96 -10.95
N PRO A 158 -11.97 -14.97 -10.59
CA PRO A 158 -10.57 -14.94 -11.04
C PRO A 158 -9.76 -16.03 -10.35
N ALA A 159 -8.72 -16.51 -11.02
CA ALA A 159 -7.65 -17.23 -10.35
C ALA A 159 -6.95 -16.30 -9.33
N GLU A 160 -6.48 -16.84 -8.20
CA GLU A 160 -5.82 -16.07 -7.13
C GLU A 160 -4.75 -15.10 -7.65
N PHE A 161 -3.83 -15.61 -8.48
CA PHE A 161 -2.75 -14.79 -9.02
C PHE A 161 -3.26 -13.68 -9.94
N ARG A 162 -4.39 -13.89 -10.64
CA ARG A 162 -5.04 -12.88 -11.49
C ARG A 162 -5.60 -11.75 -10.64
N ALA A 163 -6.34 -12.08 -9.57
CA ALA A 163 -6.93 -11.12 -8.65
C ALA A 163 -5.85 -10.28 -7.96
N TYR A 164 -4.79 -10.94 -7.47
CA TYR A 164 -3.61 -10.27 -6.94
C TYR A 164 -2.99 -9.29 -7.95
N CYS A 165 -2.68 -9.77 -9.17
CA CYS A 165 -2.10 -8.93 -10.22
C CYS A 165 -2.97 -7.71 -10.56
N THR A 166 -4.29 -7.91 -10.64
CA THR A 166 -5.25 -6.83 -10.87
C THR A 166 -5.24 -5.82 -9.73
N SER A 167 -5.29 -6.26 -8.47
CA SER A 167 -5.24 -5.34 -7.33
C SER A 167 -3.95 -4.51 -7.30
N LYS A 168 -2.81 -5.08 -7.71
CA LYS A 168 -1.54 -4.34 -7.81
C LYS A 168 -1.49 -3.37 -8.98
N LEU A 169 -2.25 -3.62 -10.05
CA LEU A 169 -2.50 -2.65 -11.11
C LEU A 169 -3.42 -1.52 -10.64
N MET A 170 -4.48 -1.84 -9.89
CA MET A 170 -5.39 -0.85 -9.30
C MET A 170 -4.66 0.15 -8.39
N ASN A 171 -3.67 -0.30 -7.61
CA ASN A 171 -2.83 0.59 -6.80
C ASN A 171 -2.07 1.65 -7.63
N ILE A 172 -1.67 1.31 -8.86
CA ILE A 172 -1.04 2.28 -9.79
C ILE A 172 -2.10 3.24 -10.34
N GLY A 173 -3.28 2.72 -10.70
CA GLY A 173 -4.42 3.54 -11.11
C GLY A 173 -4.83 4.55 -10.02
N PHE A 174 -4.93 4.09 -8.77
CA PHE A 174 -5.18 4.95 -7.61
C PHE A 174 -4.11 6.04 -7.46
N THR A 175 -2.82 5.68 -7.57
CA THR A 175 -1.73 6.67 -7.51
C THR A 175 -1.86 7.79 -8.55
N ARG A 176 -2.27 7.46 -9.78
CA ARG A 176 -2.49 8.45 -10.85
C ARG A 176 -3.72 9.30 -10.57
N GLY A 177 -4.86 8.67 -10.26
CA GLY A 177 -6.09 9.38 -9.95
C GLY A 177 -5.98 10.29 -8.73
N ALA A 178 -5.23 9.87 -7.70
CA ALA A 178 -4.98 10.67 -6.49
C ALA A 178 -4.12 11.90 -6.80
N THR A 179 -3.14 11.77 -7.70
CA THR A 179 -2.31 12.89 -8.15
C THR A 179 -3.14 13.94 -8.89
N GLU A 180 -4.00 13.50 -9.80
CA GLU A 180 -4.90 14.39 -10.55
C GLU A 180 -5.86 15.15 -9.62
N ARG A 181 -6.34 14.50 -8.55
CA ARG A 181 -7.38 15.04 -7.68
C ARG A 181 -6.87 15.87 -6.51
N TRP A 182 -5.66 15.59 -6.02
CA TRP A 182 -5.20 16.13 -4.73
C TRP A 182 -3.85 16.86 -4.78
N SER A 183 -3.26 17.03 -5.97
CA SER A 183 -1.98 17.76 -6.11
C SER A 183 -2.08 19.23 -5.70
N ASP A 184 -3.21 19.88 -5.98
CA ASP A 184 -3.54 21.25 -5.56
C ASP A 184 -3.64 21.41 -4.03
N ARG A 185 -3.90 20.31 -3.31
CA ARG A 185 -3.91 20.24 -1.85
C ARG A 185 -2.51 20.01 -1.24
N GLY A 186 -1.47 19.95 -2.07
CA GLY A 186 -0.12 19.63 -1.64
C GLY A 186 0.10 18.13 -1.37
N ILE A 187 -0.74 17.25 -1.93
CA ILE A 187 -0.62 15.80 -1.77
C ILE A 187 0.04 15.20 -3.01
N THR A 188 1.17 14.50 -2.81
CA THR A 188 1.83 13.71 -3.86
C THR A 188 1.51 12.23 -3.66
N SER A 189 1.12 11.51 -4.73
CA SER A 189 0.94 10.06 -4.67
C SER A 189 1.95 9.34 -5.56
N VAL A 190 2.46 8.20 -5.09
CA VAL A 190 3.44 7.35 -5.77
C VAL A 190 3.15 5.89 -5.52
N ALA A 191 3.50 5.03 -6.47
CA ALA A 191 3.37 3.58 -6.34
C ALA A 191 4.75 2.93 -6.38
N VAL A 192 4.99 1.91 -5.57
CA VAL A 192 6.31 1.26 -5.48
C VAL A 192 6.17 -0.25 -5.49
N HIS A 193 6.95 -0.93 -6.33
CA HIS A 193 7.24 -2.35 -6.19
C HIS A 193 8.56 -2.54 -5.41
N PRO A 194 8.52 -3.19 -4.23
CA PRO A 194 9.70 -3.35 -3.37
C PRO A 194 10.72 -4.40 -3.86
N GLY A 195 10.38 -5.24 -4.83
CA GLY A 195 11.16 -6.43 -5.23
C GLY A 195 10.49 -7.75 -4.83
N ALA A 196 11.02 -8.87 -5.33
CA ALA A 196 10.58 -10.22 -4.95
C ALA A 196 11.15 -10.61 -3.57
N VAL A 197 10.53 -10.11 -2.52
CA VAL A 197 11.02 -10.29 -1.15
C VAL A 197 10.63 -11.65 -0.60
N ARG A 198 11.56 -12.27 0.15
CA ARG A 198 11.29 -13.46 0.96
C ARG A 198 10.53 -13.10 2.24
N SER A 199 9.32 -12.59 2.09
CA SER A 199 8.43 -12.29 3.20
C SER A 199 7.49 -13.49 3.44
N ASN A 200 6.87 -13.60 4.62
CA ASN A 200 5.92 -14.67 4.97
C ASN A 200 4.66 -14.77 4.06
N PHE A 201 4.61 -13.98 2.98
CA PHE A 201 3.56 -13.93 1.96
C PHE A 201 3.33 -15.29 1.27
N GLY A 202 4.31 -16.20 1.32
CA GLY A 202 4.30 -17.47 0.57
C GLY A 202 3.72 -18.70 1.29
N ASN A 203 3.25 -18.60 2.54
CA ASN A 203 2.82 -19.80 3.29
C ASN A 203 1.44 -20.37 2.85
N ALA A 204 0.72 -19.72 1.94
CA ALA A 204 -0.62 -20.16 1.53
C ALA A 204 -0.77 -20.60 0.05
N ASN A 205 0.25 -20.47 -0.82
CA ASN A 205 0.04 -20.61 -2.26
C ASN A 205 0.85 -21.76 -2.91
N VAL A 206 0.16 -22.65 -3.64
CA VAL A 206 0.70 -23.82 -4.35
C VAL A 206 1.68 -23.42 -5.46
N LEU A 207 1.49 -22.28 -6.13
CA LEU A 207 2.35 -21.82 -7.22
C LEU A 207 3.69 -21.27 -6.70
N PHE A 208 3.65 -20.54 -5.58
CA PHE A 208 4.86 -20.14 -4.87
C PHE A 208 5.58 -21.37 -4.31
N ARG A 209 4.87 -22.41 -3.86
CA ARG A 209 5.48 -23.69 -3.44
C ARG A 209 6.28 -24.38 -4.55
N VAL A 210 5.90 -24.21 -5.82
CA VAL A 210 6.64 -24.75 -6.99
C VAL A 210 7.89 -23.92 -7.28
N ILE A 211 7.80 -22.59 -7.22
CA ILE A 211 8.96 -21.69 -7.33
C ILE A 211 9.95 -21.90 -6.17
N TYR A 212 9.45 -22.14 -4.96
CA TYR A 212 10.24 -22.43 -3.75
C TYR A 212 10.79 -23.86 -3.67
N ARG A 213 10.41 -24.77 -4.59
CA ARG A 213 10.88 -26.17 -4.66
C ARG A 213 12.09 -26.39 -5.57
N THR A 214 12.52 -25.37 -6.32
CA THR A 214 13.71 -25.44 -7.17
C THR A 214 14.90 -24.70 -6.51
N PRO A 215 16.17 -25.04 -6.85
CA PRO A 215 17.35 -24.33 -6.35
C PRO A 215 17.37 -22.82 -6.67
N LEU A 216 16.52 -22.37 -7.58
CA LEU A 216 16.31 -20.97 -7.96
C LEU A 216 15.86 -20.05 -6.81
N LYS A 217 15.34 -20.61 -5.71
CA LYS A 217 14.91 -19.87 -4.50
C LYS A 217 16.03 -19.03 -3.86
N TYR A 218 17.29 -19.43 -4.05
CA TYR A 218 18.46 -18.72 -3.51
C TYR A 218 18.96 -17.58 -4.40
N VAL A 219 18.51 -17.52 -5.67
CA VAL A 219 18.95 -16.53 -6.66
C VAL A 219 17.91 -15.42 -6.87
N ALA A 220 16.62 -15.71 -6.62
CA ALA A 220 15.52 -14.81 -6.94
C ALA A 220 14.86 -14.10 -5.74
N SER A 221 15.25 -14.41 -4.50
CA SER A 221 14.64 -13.81 -3.30
C SER A 221 15.56 -12.81 -2.62
N ILE A 222 15.16 -11.54 -2.60
CA ILE A 222 15.90 -10.49 -1.90
C ILE A 222 15.56 -10.49 -0.40
N SER A 223 16.48 -10.00 0.43
CA SER A 223 16.24 -9.88 1.87
C SER A 223 15.08 -8.92 2.15
N ALA A 224 14.47 -9.06 3.32
CA ALA A 224 13.36 -8.18 3.71
C ALA A 224 13.83 -6.73 3.88
N GLU A 225 15.07 -6.52 4.30
CA GLU A 225 15.77 -5.23 4.36
C GLU A 225 15.91 -4.61 2.97
N SER A 226 16.38 -5.41 1.99
CA SER A 226 16.48 -4.98 0.59
C SER A 226 15.12 -4.65 -0.03
N GLY A 227 14.06 -5.24 0.51
CA GLY A 227 12.68 -4.99 0.10
C GLY A 227 12.07 -3.72 0.71
N ALA A 228 12.49 -3.35 1.91
CA ALA A 228 12.00 -2.15 2.58
C ALA A 228 12.64 -0.89 2.00
N GLU A 229 13.87 -0.99 1.50
CA GLU A 229 14.65 0.15 1.03
C GLU A 229 13.95 1.00 -0.05
N PRO A 230 13.31 0.45 -1.10
CA PRO A 230 12.51 1.25 -2.03
C PRO A 230 11.35 2.00 -1.38
N LEU A 231 10.65 1.38 -0.42
CA LEU A 231 9.52 2.01 0.29
C LEU A 231 10.02 3.16 1.17
N VAL A 232 11.12 2.94 1.90
CA VAL A 232 11.75 3.95 2.76
C VAL A 232 12.29 5.11 1.92
N SER A 233 12.97 4.83 0.80
CA SER A 233 13.53 5.86 -0.08
C SER A 233 12.45 6.83 -0.53
N VAL A 234 11.34 6.30 -1.04
CA VAL A 234 10.24 7.11 -1.55
C VAL A 234 9.46 7.82 -0.42
N ALA A 235 9.40 7.24 0.78
CA ALA A 235 8.80 7.88 1.95
C ALA A 235 9.65 9.04 2.52
N VAL A 236 10.98 8.95 2.44
CA VAL A 236 11.91 9.95 2.98
C VAL A 236 11.99 11.21 2.12
N ASP A 237 11.89 11.05 0.80
CA ASP A 237 11.96 12.16 -0.14
C ASP A 237 10.81 13.14 0.10
N ARG A 238 11.06 14.45 -0.09
CA ARG A 238 9.98 15.45 0.04
C ARG A 238 8.92 15.22 -1.03
N PRO A 239 7.63 15.50 -0.73
CA PRO A 239 6.61 15.64 -1.76
C PRO A 239 7.13 16.56 -2.86
N ASP A 240 7.12 16.07 -4.09
CA ASP A 240 7.66 16.75 -5.26
C ASP A 240 6.71 16.44 -6.42
N ALA A 241 6.28 17.50 -7.09
CA ALA A 241 5.38 17.40 -8.23
C ALA A 241 6.01 16.57 -9.36
N GLU A 242 7.33 16.56 -9.50
CA GLU A 242 8.03 15.79 -10.55
C GLU A 242 7.84 14.27 -10.42
N VAL A 243 7.57 13.79 -9.20
CA VAL A 243 7.38 12.37 -8.92
C VAL A 243 5.92 11.96 -8.75
N ALA A 244 4.99 12.91 -8.82
CA ALA A 244 3.58 12.63 -8.65
C ALA A 244 3.07 11.69 -9.76
N GLY A 245 2.29 10.67 -9.38
CA GLY A 245 1.76 9.65 -10.29
C GLY A 245 2.78 8.59 -10.73
N ILE A 246 4.06 8.67 -10.29
CA ILE A 246 5.10 7.75 -10.73
C ILE A 246 4.97 6.39 -10.06
N TYR A 247 5.11 5.34 -10.88
CA TYR A 247 5.40 3.99 -10.44
C TYR A 247 6.91 3.72 -10.43
N TYR A 248 7.42 3.28 -9.27
CA TYR A 248 8.79 2.87 -9.05
C TYR A 248 8.91 1.34 -9.08
N SER A 249 9.79 0.83 -9.94
CA SER A 249 10.24 -0.55 -9.90
C SER A 249 11.53 -0.62 -9.09
N ARG A 250 11.42 -0.92 -7.79
CA ARG A 250 12.47 -0.68 -6.81
C ARG A 250 12.88 0.79 -6.80
N HIS A 251 14.13 1.11 -7.11
CA HIS A 251 14.64 2.50 -7.18
C HIS A 251 14.44 3.13 -8.57
N LYS A 252 14.03 2.34 -9.58
CA LYS A 252 13.84 2.85 -10.94
C LYS A 252 12.48 3.53 -11.05
N ALA A 253 12.49 4.85 -11.08
CA ALA A 253 11.34 5.67 -11.45
C ALA A 253 10.84 5.31 -12.86
N ARG A 254 9.54 5.48 -13.11
CA ARG A 254 8.87 5.18 -14.39
C ARG A 254 9.13 3.73 -14.83
N GLY A 255 8.94 2.80 -13.90
CA GLY A 255 8.97 1.38 -14.19
C GLY A 255 7.89 0.98 -15.21
N ARG A 256 8.02 -0.20 -15.82
CA ARG A 256 6.99 -0.71 -16.74
C ARG A 256 5.67 -0.91 -16.00
N THR A 257 4.59 -0.43 -16.60
CA THR A 257 3.23 -0.61 -16.11
C THR A 257 2.36 -1.25 -17.20
N ASN A 258 1.22 -1.84 -16.81
CA ASN A 258 0.20 -2.25 -17.77
C ASN A 258 -0.45 -0.99 -18.37
N GLY A 259 -0.56 -0.93 -19.70
CA GLY A 259 -1.03 0.27 -20.40
C GLY A 259 -2.46 0.71 -20.08
N GLN A 260 -3.29 -0.13 -19.45
CA GLN A 260 -4.63 0.27 -19.02
C GLN A 260 -4.64 1.50 -18.10
N VAL A 261 -3.64 1.64 -17.24
CA VAL A 261 -3.60 2.81 -16.34
C VAL A 261 -3.14 4.08 -17.04
N ASP A 262 -2.63 4.01 -18.28
CA ASP A 262 -2.30 5.17 -19.11
C ASP A 262 -3.55 5.80 -19.76
N ASP A 263 -4.70 5.11 -19.72
CA ASP A 263 -5.99 5.63 -20.17
C ASP A 263 -6.72 6.34 -19.01
N PRO A 264 -6.95 7.67 -19.09
CA PRO A 264 -7.67 8.42 -18.07
C PRO A 264 -9.08 7.87 -17.80
N ALA A 265 -9.76 7.33 -18.82
CA ALA A 265 -11.11 6.77 -18.64
C ALA A 265 -11.10 5.52 -17.73
N VAL A 266 -10.03 4.73 -17.77
CA VAL A 266 -9.83 3.59 -16.87
C VAL A 266 -9.54 4.07 -15.45
N VAL A 267 -8.67 5.08 -15.29
CA VAL A 267 -8.32 5.65 -13.99
C VAL A 267 -9.56 6.26 -13.31
N ASP A 268 -10.31 7.09 -14.03
CA ASP A 268 -11.54 7.72 -13.54
C ASP A 268 -12.66 6.72 -13.29
N GLY A 269 -12.78 5.70 -14.15
CA GLY A 269 -13.70 4.60 -13.96
C GLY A 269 -13.38 3.82 -12.68
N LEU A 270 -12.12 3.42 -12.49
CA LEU A 270 -11.66 2.73 -11.29
C LEU A 270 -11.95 3.55 -10.04
N TRP A 271 -11.69 4.86 -10.09
CA TRP A 271 -11.96 5.77 -8.98
C TRP A 271 -13.43 5.77 -8.58
N ARG A 272 -14.33 6.07 -9.52
CA ARG A 272 -15.78 6.12 -9.25
C ARG A 272 -16.34 4.80 -8.74
N GLU A 273 -15.94 3.69 -9.34
CA GLU A 273 -16.40 2.38 -8.88
C GLU A 273 -15.83 2.04 -7.50
N SER A 274 -14.59 2.45 -7.19
CA SER A 274 -14.03 2.29 -5.84
C SER A 274 -14.80 3.09 -4.80
N GLU A 275 -15.14 4.37 -5.08
CA GLU A 275 -15.96 5.22 -4.18
C GLU A 275 -17.31 4.58 -3.85
N LYS A 276 -17.99 4.03 -4.87
CA LYS A 276 -19.27 3.30 -4.67
C LYS A 276 -19.10 2.08 -3.77
N LEU A 277 -18.10 1.24 -4.06
CA LEU A 277 -17.90 0.00 -3.30
C LEU A 277 -17.53 0.24 -1.84
N VAL A 278 -16.78 1.31 -1.56
CA VAL A 278 -16.41 1.64 -0.18
C VAL A 278 -17.45 2.51 0.55
N GLY A 279 -18.53 2.91 -0.14
CA GLY A 279 -19.59 3.75 0.43
C GLY A 279 -19.18 5.20 0.68
N LEU A 280 -18.43 5.79 -0.24
CA LEU A 280 -18.08 7.22 -0.25
C LEU A 280 -18.89 8.05 -1.26
N ALA A 281 -19.61 7.38 -2.17
CA ALA A 281 -20.46 8.00 -3.20
C ALA A 281 -21.93 8.13 -2.77
#